data_AF-A0A497A6F4-F1
#
_entry.id   AF-A0A497A6F4-F1
#
_cell.length_a   1.000
_cell.length_b   1.000
_cell.length_c   1.000
_cell.angle_alpha   90.00
_cell.angle_beta   90.00
_cell.angle_gamma   90.00
#
_symmetry.space_group_name_H-M   'P 1'
#
loop_
_entity.id
_entity.type
_entity.pdbx_description
1 polymer ?
#
loop_
_entity_poly.entity_id
_entity_poly.type
_entity_poly.pdbx_seq_one_letter_code
_entity_poly.pdbx_strand_id
1 'polypeptide(L)'
;PGRMYGHRLVMKSEQRWESRKIGAGPPPVKTDKGWLLIYHGVDENRVYRAGAALLDLEEPWKVIARTPEPILEPEEEYERIGDVPNVVFPEGAVTIGDELIVFYGGADEVCCAASAHLGEFVGSLLEMF
;
A
#
# COMPACT_ATOMS: atom_id res chain seq x y z
N PRO A 1 -0.58 12.77 -28.50
CA PRO A 1 -0.60 12.74 -27.01
C PRO A 1 -1.95 12.20 -26.49
N GLY A 2 -1.93 11.09 -25.74
CA GLY A 2 -3.13 10.47 -25.20
C GLY A 2 -3.76 11.34 -24.12
N ARG A 3 -4.96 11.86 -24.38
CA ARG A 3 -5.72 12.62 -23.38
C ARG A 3 -6.47 11.59 -22.52
N MET A 4 -6.18 11.57 -21.21
CA MET A 4 -6.87 10.70 -20.27
C MET A 4 -8.24 11.32 -19.92
N TYR A 5 -9.32 10.60 -20.22
CA TYR A 5 -10.70 10.99 -19.90
C TYR A 5 -11.29 10.03 -18.87
N GLY A 6 -12.28 10.48 -18.11
CA GLY A 6 -13.03 9.61 -17.19
C GLY A 6 -12.26 9.15 -15.95
N HIS A 7 -11.16 9.84 -15.60
CA HIS A 7 -10.47 9.57 -14.33
C HIS A 7 -11.40 9.89 -13.16
N ARG A 8 -11.33 9.07 -12.12
CA ARG A 8 -12.05 9.27 -10.86
C ARG A 8 -11.05 9.34 -9.73
N LEU A 9 -11.31 10.23 -8.78
CA LEU A 9 -10.56 10.27 -7.53
C LEU A 9 -10.86 9.00 -6.74
N VAL A 10 -9.82 8.28 -6.33
CA VAL A 10 -9.95 7.08 -5.49
C VAL A 10 -9.71 7.43 -4.03
N MET A 11 -8.54 8.02 -3.73
CA MET A 11 -8.13 8.38 -2.37
C MET A 11 -7.42 9.74 -2.34
N LYS A 12 -7.42 10.37 -1.17
CA LYS A 12 -6.55 11.48 -0.78
C LYS A 12 -5.87 11.12 0.54
N SER A 13 -4.80 11.83 0.89
CA SER A 13 -4.21 11.76 2.22
C SER A 13 -5.26 12.13 3.28
N GLU A 14 -5.38 11.29 4.31
CA GLU A 14 -6.31 11.45 5.44
C GLU A 14 -5.58 11.31 6.79
N GLN A 15 -4.52 10.48 6.84
CA GLN A 15 -3.77 10.19 8.07
C GLN A 15 -2.45 10.97 8.17
N ARG A 16 -1.90 11.07 9.38
CA ARG A 16 -0.65 11.82 9.63
C ARG A 16 0.55 11.21 8.91
N TRP A 17 0.65 9.88 8.88
CA TRP A 17 1.77 9.15 8.27
C TRP A 17 1.80 9.25 6.75
N GLU A 18 0.71 9.71 6.14
CA GLU A 18 0.53 9.90 4.69
C GLU A 18 0.19 11.34 4.30
N SER A 19 0.37 12.28 5.25
CA SER A 19 -0.12 13.66 5.19
C SER A 19 0.37 14.47 3.99
N ARG A 20 1.56 14.16 3.47
CA ARG A 20 2.20 14.91 2.40
C ARG A 20 1.74 14.44 1.02
N LYS A 21 1.73 13.12 0.80
CA LYS A 21 1.24 12.49 -0.45
C LYS A 21 0.98 11.01 -0.25
N ILE A 22 0.14 10.48 -1.13
CA ILE A 22 -0.08 9.05 -1.34
C ILE A 22 0.10 8.69 -2.80
N GLY A 23 0.34 7.42 -3.09
CA GLY A 23 0.32 6.88 -4.43
C GLY A 23 0.13 5.36 -4.42
N ALA A 24 -0.47 4.84 -5.48
CA ALA A 24 -0.56 3.39 -5.68
C ALA A 24 0.85 2.78 -5.71
N GLY A 25 1.00 1.61 -5.10
CA GLY A 25 2.21 0.79 -5.20
C GLY A 25 2.04 -0.28 -6.28
N PRO A 26 1.96 -1.57 -5.94
CA PRO A 26 1.74 -2.64 -6.91
C PRO A 26 0.34 -2.60 -7.55
N PRO A 27 0.14 -3.34 -8.67
CA PRO A 27 -1.19 -3.63 -9.18
C PRO A 27 -2.11 -4.22 -8.09
N PRO A 28 -3.38 -3.80 -7.98
CA PRO A 28 -4.29 -4.33 -6.98
C PRO A 28 -4.50 -5.85 -7.10
N VAL A 29 -4.51 -6.54 -5.96
CA VAL A 29 -4.78 -7.97 -5.88
C VAL A 29 -6.29 -8.20 -5.80
N LYS A 30 -6.84 -8.98 -6.72
CA LYS A 30 -8.27 -9.32 -6.68
C LYS A 30 -8.56 -10.32 -5.56
N THR A 31 -9.58 -10.06 -4.76
CA THR A 31 -10.12 -10.97 -3.75
C THR A 31 -11.62 -11.18 -3.99
N ASP A 32 -12.27 -12.03 -3.20
CA ASP A 32 -13.73 -12.16 -3.21
C ASP A 32 -14.44 -10.99 -2.51
N LYS A 33 -13.70 -10.16 -1.76
CA LYS A 33 -14.22 -8.99 -1.04
C LYS A 33 -13.95 -7.64 -1.71
N GLY A 34 -13.02 -7.59 -2.65
CA GLY A 34 -12.58 -6.33 -3.25
C GLY A 34 -11.27 -6.43 -4.02
N TRP A 35 -10.80 -5.30 -4.52
CA TRP A 35 -9.42 -5.13 -4.96
C TRP A 35 -8.58 -4.65 -3.78
N LEU A 36 -7.69 -5.50 -3.29
CA LEU A 36 -6.70 -5.12 -2.29
C LEU A 36 -5.60 -4.29 -2.96
N LEU A 37 -5.57 -2.99 -2.65
CA LEU A 37 -4.55 -2.04 -3.07
C LEU A 37 -3.57 -1.82 -1.92
N ILE A 38 -2.31 -2.22 -2.13
CA ILE A 38 -1.20 -1.75 -1.29
C ILE A 38 -0.72 -0.42 -1.87
N TYR A 39 -0.58 0.60 -1.04
CA TYR A 39 -0.21 1.95 -1.46
C TYR A 39 0.88 2.52 -0.55
N HIS A 40 1.63 3.50 -1.04
CA HIS A 40 2.57 4.24 -0.21
C HIS A 40 1.97 5.54 0.29
N GLY A 41 2.33 5.92 1.51
CA GLY A 41 2.06 7.21 2.11
C GLY A 41 3.36 7.85 2.58
N VAL A 42 3.40 9.18 2.50
CA VAL A 42 4.56 9.98 2.90
C VAL A 42 4.11 11.05 3.87
N ASP A 43 4.81 11.19 4.99
CA ASP A 43 4.57 12.27 5.94
C ASP A 43 5.38 13.53 5.62
N GLU A 44 5.21 14.58 6.41
CA GLU A 44 5.96 15.83 6.24
C GLU A 44 7.47 15.71 6.52
N ASN A 45 7.89 14.68 7.25
CA ASN A 45 9.31 14.35 7.47
C ASN A 45 9.89 13.50 6.32
N ARG A 46 9.09 13.25 5.27
CA ARG A 46 9.45 12.44 4.10
C ARG A 46 9.72 10.98 4.42
N VAL A 47 9.16 10.45 5.50
CA VAL A 47 9.21 9.01 5.78
C VAL A 47 8.17 8.31 4.90
N TYR A 48 8.62 7.33 4.11
CA TYR A 48 7.74 6.52 3.26
C TYR A 48 7.32 5.27 4.00
N ARG A 49 6.00 5.01 4.01
CA ARG A 49 5.38 3.85 4.64
C ARG A 49 4.37 3.21 3.69
N ALA A 50 4.01 1.96 3.93
CA ALA A 50 2.96 1.28 3.19
C ALA A 50 1.65 1.26 3.98
N GLY A 51 0.52 1.42 3.29
CA GLY A 51 -0.83 1.15 3.80
C GLY A 51 -1.60 0.21 2.88
N ALA A 52 -2.79 -0.19 3.30
CA ALA A 52 -3.70 -0.99 2.49
C ALA A 52 -5.08 -0.36 2.38
N ALA A 53 -5.70 -0.50 1.21
CA ALA A 53 -7.09 -0.17 0.96
C ALA A 53 -7.78 -1.32 0.24
N LEU A 54 -9.02 -1.62 0.62
CA LEU A 54 -9.88 -2.53 -0.11
C LEU A 54 -10.84 -1.70 -0.96
N LEU A 55 -10.84 -1.91 -2.28
CA LEU A 55 -11.66 -1.18 -3.23
C LEU A 55 -12.77 -2.06 -3.78
N ASP A 56 -13.88 -1.46 -4.21
CA ASP A 56 -15.00 -2.19 -4.78
C ASP A 56 -14.66 -2.92 -6.09
N LEU A 57 -15.19 -4.13 -6.27
CA LEU A 57 -14.88 -4.99 -7.42
C LEU A 57 -15.40 -4.44 -8.75
N GLU A 58 -16.55 -3.78 -8.75
CA GLU A 58 -17.22 -3.24 -9.94
C GLU A 58 -16.88 -1.76 -10.14
N GLU A 59 -16.77 -1.02 -9.03
CA GLU A 59 -16.52 0.41 -9.00
C GLU A 59 -15.24 0.74 -8.21
N PRO A 60 -14.03 0.43 -8.71
CA PRO A 60 -12.77 0.46 -7.96
C PRO A 60 -12.32 1.87 -7.49
N TRP A 61 -13.04 2.92 -7.85
CA TRP A 61 -12.89 4.25 -7.26
C TRP A 61 -13.58 4.40 -5.90
N LYS A 62 -14.37 3.40 -5.47
CA LYS A 62 -15.01 3.35 -4.16
C LYS A 62 -14.12 2.56 -3.20
N VAL A 63 -13.73 3.21 -2.11
CA VAL A 63 -12.99 2.58 -1.01
C VAL A 63 -13.99 1.90 -0.08
N ILE A 64 -13.82 0.61 0.16
CA ILE A 64 -14.60 -0.20 1.11
C ILE A 64 -13.98 -0.10 2.51
N ALA A 65 -12.65 -0.25 2.58
CA ALA A 65 -11.88 -0.18 3.82
C ALA A 65 -10.49 0.40 3.55
N ARG A 66 -9.87 1.01 4.55
CA ARG A 66 -8.52 1.59 4.45
C ARG A 66 -7.83 1.58 5.81
N THR A 67 -6.55 1.21 5.87
CA THR A 67 -5.84 1.18 7.14
C THR A 67 -5.69 2.59 7.74
N PRO A 68 -5.98 2.79 9.04
CA PRO A 68 -5.74 4.06 9.72
C PRO A 68 -4.25 4.28 10.00
N GLU A 69 -3.51 3.20 10.18
CA GLU A 69 -2.07 3.18 10.45
C GLU A 69 -1.31 2.46 9.31
N PRO A 70 0.01 2.63 9.22
CA PRO A 70 0.85 1.88 8.30
C PRO A 70 0.74 0.36 8.52
N ILE A 71 0.85 -0.41 7.44
CA ILE A 71 1.04 -1.87 7.51
C ILE A 71 2.53 -2.26 7.50
N LEU A 72 3.39 -1.35 7.05
CA LEU A 72 4.83 -1.48 7.04
C LEU A 72 5.46 -0.09 7.16
N GLU A 73 6.48 0.04 8.00
CA GLU A 73 7.27 1.27 8.15
C GLU A 73 8.77 0.95 8.28
N PRO A 74 9.66 1.92 8.05
CA PRO A 74 11.10 1.70 8.16
C PRO A 74 11.53 1.43 9.61
N GLU A 75 11.82 0.17 9.92
CA GLU A 75 12.29 -0.27 11.24
C GLU A 75 13.68 -0.89 11.16
N GLU A 76 13.97 -1.60 10.08
CA GLU A 76 15.23 -2.29 9.89
C GLU A 76 16.34 -1.33 9.44
N GLU A 77 17.59 -1.72 9.65
CA GLU A 77 18.73 -0.87 9.28
C GLU A 77 18.75 -0.57 7.77
N TYR A 78 18.45 -1.59 6.94
CA TYR A 78 18.40 -1.48 5.49
C TYR A 78 17.20 -0.66 4.95
N GLU A 79 16.26 -0.28 5.81
CA GLU A 79 15.12 0.60 5.45
C GLU A 79 15.36 2.04 5.90
N ARG A 80 16.21 2.22 6.90
CA ARG A 80 16.54 3.52 7.51
C ARG A 80 17.81 4.13 6.95
N ILE A 81 18.75 3.31 6.47
CA ILE A 81 20.05 3.73 5.96
C ILE A 81 20.20 3.25 4.51
N GLY A 82 20.40 4.20 3.60
CA GLY A 82 20.72 3.97 2.21
C GLY A 82 20.73 5.27 1.40
N ASP A 83 20.56 5.18 0.08
CA ASP A 83 20.54 6.34 -0.82
C ASP A 83 19.45 7.36 -0.45
N VAL A 84 18.29 6.87 0.02
CA VAL A 84 17.24 7.71 0.62
C VAL A 84 16.81 7.10 1.96
N PRO A 85 17.04 7.76 3.10
CA PRO A 85 16.74 7.17 4.40
C PRO A 85 15.24 7.11 4.71
N ASN A 86 14.85 6.13 5.52
CA ASN A 86 13.48 5.93 6.01
C ASN A 86 12.46 5.70 4.89
N VAL A 87 12.75 4.71 4.05
CA VAL A 87 11.89 4.32 2.93
C VAL A 87 11.54 2.84 3.00
N VAL A 88 10.24 2.57 3.04
CA VAL A 88 9.65 1.32 2.52
C VAL A 88 8.71 1.68 1.37
N PHE A 89 8.95 1.11 0.19
CA PHE A 89 8.22 1.48 -1.03
C PHE A 89 7.68 0.24 -1.76
N PRO A 90 6.39 -0.11 -1.62
CA PRO A 90 5.82 -1.33 -2.20
C PRO A 90 5.63 -1.19 -3.72
N GLU A 91 6.17 -2.14 -4.49
CA GLU A 91 6.09 -2.13 -5.96
C GLU A 91 5.62 -3.46 -6.57
N GLY A 92 5.70 -4.56 -5.82
CA GLY A 92 5.23 -5.88 -6.25
C GLY A 92 4.30 -6.50 -5.23
N ALA A 93 3.25 -7.17 -5.69
CA ALA A 93 2.43 -8.03 -4.85
C ALA A 93 2.04 -9.28 -5.63
N VAL A 94 2.21 -10.45 -5.03
CA VAL A 94 1.82 -11.73 -5.59
C VAL A 94 1.14 -12.56 -4.51
N THR A 95 0.21 -13.42 -4.94
CA THR A 95 -0.41 -14.40 -4.07
C THR A 95 0.05 -15.81 -4.46
N ILE A 96 0.48 -16.59 -3.48
CA ILE A 96 0.84 -18.00 -3.64
C ILE A 96 -0.01 -18.80 -2.66
N GLY A 97 -1.07 -19.43 -3.18
CA GLY A 97 -2.10 -19.98 -2.31
C GLY A 97 -2.81 -18.86 -1.54
N ASP A 98 -2.82 -18.95 -0.21
CA ASP A 98 -3.38 -17.93 0.69
C ASP A 98 -2.29 -17.01 1.29
N GLU A 99 -1.06 -17.07 0.78
CA GLU A 99 0.00 -16.15 1.21
C GLU A 99 0.07 -14.95 0.26
N LEU A 100 -0.08 -13.75 0.81
CA LEU A 100 0.23 -12.49 0.15
C LEU A 100 1.71 -12.17 0.38
N ILE A 101 2.47 -11.99 -0.69
CA ILE A 101 3.87 -11.56 -0.65
C ILE A 101 3.96 -10.19 -1.30
N VAL A 102 4.45 -9.20 -0.56
CA VAL A 102 4.67 -7.81 -1.02
C VAL A 102 6.16 -7.56 -1.15
N PHE A 103 6.61 -7.24 -2.36
CA PHE A 103 7.97 -6.79 -2.65
C PHE A 103 8.04 -5.28 -2.54
N TYR A 104 9.06 -4.79 -1.82
CA TYR A 104 9.23 -3.37 -1.55
C TYR A 104 10.71 -2.96 -1.62
N GLY A 105 10.96 -1.71 -1.99
CA GLY A 105 12.27 -1.09 -1.88
C GLY A 105 12.54 -0.62 -0.46
N GLY A 106 13.74 -0.89 0.06
CA GLY A 106 14.25 -0.38 1.33
C GLY A 106 15.33 0.67 1.09
N ALA A 107 15.15 1.86 1.67
CA ALA A 107 16.08 2.98 1.63
C ALA A 107 16.61 3.40 0.22
N ASP A 108 15.83 3.16 -0.84
CA ASP A 108 16.22 3.29 -2.25
C ASP A 108 17.50 2.51 -2.63
N GLU A 109 17.86 1.47 -1.86
CA GLU A 109 19.12 0.72 -2.05
C GLU A 109 18.90 -0.79 -2.23
N VAL A 110 17.93 -1.37 -1.53
CA VAL A 110 17.68 -2.82 -1.51
C VAL A 110 16.26 -3.18 -1.92
N CYS A 111 16.08 -4.42 -2.40
CA CYS A 111 14.77 -5.02 -2.60
C CYS A 111 14.49 -6.05 -1.49
N CYS A 112 13.33 -5.92 -0.85
CA CYS A 112 12.90 -6.74 0.27
C CYS A 112 11.53 -7.37 0.00
N ALA A 113 11.11 -8.28 0.87
CA ALA A 113 9.78 -8.90 0.82
C ALA A 113 9.20 -9.05 2.22
N ALA A 114 7.91 -8.79 2.36
CA ALA A 114 7.11 -9.08 3.56
C ALA A 114 5.91 -9.95 3.16
N SER A 115 5.41 -10.78 4.07
CA SER A 115 4.24 -11.63 3.79
C SER A 115 3.18 -11.62 4.90
N ALA A 116 1.96 -11.94 4.51
CA ALA A 116 0.82 -12.11 5.39
C ALA A 116 -0.16 -13.14 4.81
N HIS A 117 -1.01 -13.72 5.66
CA HIS A 117 -2.14 -14.53 5.18
C HIS A 117 -3.21 -13.62 4.56
N LEU A 118 -3.54 -13.84 3.30
CA LEU A 118 -4.41 -12.96 2.51
C LEU A 118 -5.81 -12.90 3.12
N GLY A 119 -6.41 -14.05 3.42
CA GLY A 119 -7.74 -14.12 4.02
C GLY A 119 -7.85 -13.38 5.34
N GLU A 120 -6.88 -13.60 6.24
CA GLU A 120 -6.83 -12.92 7.55
C GLU A 120 -6.59 -11.42 7.39
N PHE A 121 -5.68 -11.02 6.51
CA PHE A 121 -5.37 -9.62 6.26
C PHE A 121 -6.59 -8.86 5.73
N VAL A 122 -7.26 -9.41 4.70
CA VAL A 122 -8.49 -8.81 4.14
C VAL A 122 -9.62 -8.81 5.17
N GLY A 123 -9.75 -9.87 5.96
CA GLY A 123 -10.71 -9.94 7.06
C GLY A 123 -10.50 -8.80 8.07
N SER A 124 -9.26 -8.61 8.52
CA SER A 124 -8.94 -7.55 9.49
C SER A 124 -9.21 -6.14 8.95
N LEU A 125 -9.00 -5.88 7.65
CA LEU A 125 -9.36 -4.59 7.04
C LEU A 125 -10.86 -4.30 7.15
N LEU A 126 -11.69 -5.33 7.00
CA LEU A 126 -13.15 -5.19 7.05
C LEU A 126 -13.67 -5.03 8.48
N GLU A 127 -12.98 -5.56 9.50
CA GLU A 127 -13.37 -5.43 10.90
C GLU A 127 -13.05 -4.07 11.50
N MET A 128 -12.18 -3.28 10.85
CA MET A 128 -11.83 -1.93 11.26
C MET A 128 -12.93 -0.89 10.97
N PHE A 129 -14.03 -1.29 10.29
CA PHE A 129 -15.13 -0.43 9.83
C PHE A 129 -16.50 -1.11 9.95
#